data_AF-A0A7C9EA18-F1
#
_entry.id   AF-A0A7C9EA18-F1
#
_cell.length_a   1.000
_cell.length_b   1.000
_cell.length_c   1.000
_cell.angle_alpha   90.00
_cell.angle_beta   90.00
_cell.angle_gamma   90.00
#
_symmetry.space_group_name_H-M   'P 1'
#
loop_
_entity.id
_entity.type
_entity.pdbx_description
1 polymer ?
#
loop_
_entity_poly.entity_id
_entity_poly.type
_entity_poly.pdbx_seq_one_letter_code
_entity_poly.pdbx_strand_id
1 'polypeptide(L)'
;GCTNVGCNDDKLFGPAIEAAHQADATVLIMGLDQSIEAEFRDRTGLLLPGRQQELVSKVAAASRGPTILVLMSGGPVDVSFAQNDPRIPSIIWAGYPGQAGGQAIADVLFGTTNPGGKLPMTWYPQEYLNNLPMTTMAMRSGA
;
A
#
# COMPACT_ATOMS: atom_id res chain seq x y z
N GLY A 1 -1.36 3.24 -13.71
CA GLY A 1 0.07 3.03 -13.40
C GLY A 1 0.48 1.60 -13.68
N CYS A 2 -0.21 0.62 -13.09
CA CYS A 2 -0.09 -0.80 -13.43
C CYS A 2 -1.39 -1.29 -14.09
N THR A 3 -1.33 -2.37 -14.88
CA THR A 3 -2.52 -2.99 -15.52
C THR A 3 -3.29 -3.93 -14.58
N ASN A 4 -2.62 -4.44 -13.54
CA ASN A 4 -3.18 -5.27 -12.49
C ASN A 4 -2.35 -5.15 -11.20
N VAL A 5 -2.79 -5.81 -10.12
CA VAL A 5 -2.11 -5.84 -8.82
C VAL A 5 -0.69 -6.41 -8.93
N GLY A 6 -0.47 -7.43 -9.75
CA GLY A 6 0.86 -8.03 -9.93
C GLY A 6 1.93 -7.07 -10.48
N CYS A 7 1.53 -6.00 -11.18
CA CYS A 7 2.40 -4.94 -11.70
C CYS A 7 3.73 -5.43 -12.30
N ASN A 8 3.64 -6.31 -13.30
CA ASN A 8 4.81 -6.99 -13.90
C ASN A 8 5.59 -6.13 -14.91
N ASP A 9 5.02 -5.02 -15.38
CA ASP A 9 5.68 -4.09 -16.32
C ASP A 9 5.42 -2.61 -15.95
N ASP A 10 6.11 -1.69 -16.63
CA ASP A 10 6.03 -0.24 -16.42
C ASP A 10 5.40 0.53 -17.60
N LYS A 11 4.69 -0.17 -18.50
CA LYS A 11 4.17 0.46 -19.74
C LYS A 11 3.25 1.65 -19.45
N LEU A 12 2.56 1.63 -18.31
CA LEU A 12 1.64 2.69 -17.87
C LEU A 12 2.24 3.62 -16.81
N PHE A 13 3.55 3.57 -16.55
CA PHE A 13 4.21 4.49 -15.64
C PHE A 13 4.28 5.89 -16.22
N GLY A 14 4.68 6.04 -17.49
CA GLY A 14 4.78 7.34 -18.17
C GLY A 14 3.48 8.16 -18.09
N PRO A 15 2.33 7.61 -18.51
CA PRO A 15 1.04 8.28 -18.36
C PRO A 15 0.66 8.64 -16.91
N ALA A 16 0.99 7.78 -15.93
CA ALA A 16 0.71 8.04 -14.52
C ALA A 16 1.58 9.16 -13.94
N ILE A 17 2.85 9.19 -14.34
CA ILE A 17 3.82 10.24 -13.98
C ILE A 17 3.37 11.58 -14.55
N GLU A 18 2.97 11.63 -15.83
CA GLU A 18 2.50 12.86 -16.47
C GLU A 18 1.22 13.39 -15.82
N ALA A 19 0.26 12.50 -15.51
CA ALA A 19 -0.95 12.89 -14.80
C ALA A 19 -0.66 13.49 -13.41
N ALA A 20 0.30 12.90 -12.68
CA ALA A 20 0.71 13.40 -11.37
C ALA A 20 1.42 14.75 -11.42
N HIS A 21 2.18 15.01 -12.50
CA HIS A 21 2.85 16.30 -12.71
C HIS A 21 1.85 17.45 -12.90
N GLN A 22 0.67 17.17 -13.47
CA GLN A 22 -0.36 18.16 -13.72
C GLN A 22 -1.37 18.32 -12.56
N ALA A 23 -1.36 17.43 -11.57
CA ALA A 23 -2.34 17.42 -10.49
C ALA A 23 -1.90 18.26 -9.27
N ASP A 24 -2.87 18.88 -8.61
CA ASP A 24 -2.65 19.61 -7.35
C ASP A 24 -2.39 18.67 -6.16
N ALA A 25 -2.82 17.42 -6.26
CA ALA A 25 -2.52 16.32 -5.34
C ALA A 25 -2.65 14.98 -6.07
N THR A 26 -1.87 13.99 -5.66
CA THR A 26 -1.87 12.66 -6.30
C THR A 26 -2.30 11.60 -5.31
N VAL A 27 -3.33 10.82 -5.63
CA VAL A 27 -3.77 9.69 -4.80
C VAL A 27 -3.39 8.38 -5.49
N LEU A 28 -2.53 7.59 -4.85
CA LEU A 28 -2.09 6.29 -5.35
C LEU A 28 -2.79 5.17 -4.57
N ILE A 29 -3.59 4.37 -5.27
CA ILE A 29 -4.25 3.19 -4.71
C ILE A 29 -3.40 1.96 -5.04
N MET A 30 -2.67 1.47 -4.04
CA MET A 30 -1.76 0.33 -4.14
C MET A 30 -2.22 -0.77 -3.19
N GLY A 31 -1.62 -1.96 -3.29
CA GLY A 31 -1.88 -3.03 -2.34
C GLY A 31 -1.96 -4.40 -3.00
N LEU A 32 -2.86 -5.22 -2.46
CA LEU A 32 -3.00 -6.65 -2.73
C LEU A 32 -4.44 -6.97 -3.16
N ASP A 33 -4.63 -8.17 -3.67
CA ASP A 33 -5.93 -8.77 -3.91
C ASP A 33 -5.84 -10.29 -3.72
N GLN A 34 -6.92 -11.01 -4.06
CA GLN A 34 -6.97 -12.47 -3.98
C GLN A 34 -6.00 -13.19 -4.95
N SER A 35 -5.41 -12.48 -5.91
CA SER A 35 -4.31 -13.04 -6.71
C SER A 35 -3.00 -13.14 -5.90
N ILE A 36 -2.88 -12.43 -4.78
CA ILE A 36 -1.69 -12.41 -3.92
C ILE A 36 -1.93 -13.11 -2.59
N GLU A 37 -3.08 -12.88 -1.94
CA GLU A 37 -3.43 -13.47 -0.64
C GLU A 37 -4.83 -14.08 -0.69
N ALA A 38 -4.93 -15.39 -0.50
CA ALA A 38 -6.21 -16.09 -0.56
C ALA A 38 -6.16 -17.39 0.23
N GLU A 39 -7.31 -18.06 0.33
CA GLU A 39 -7.36 -19.43 0.83
C GLU A 39 -6.42 -20.33 0.01
N PHE A 40 -5.65 -21.18 0.70
CA PHE A 40 -4.60 -22.02 0.11
C PHE A 40 -3.47 -21.25 -0.60
N ARG A 41 -3.36 -19.93 -0.38
CA ARG A 41 -2.32 -19.07 -0.93
C ARG A 41 -1.79 -18.12 0.14
N ASP A 42 -0.77 -18.59 0.84
CA ASP A 42 0.06 -17.72 1.66
C ASP A 42 0.93 -16.81 0.77
N ARG A 43 1.18 -15.60 1.26
CA ARG A 43 2.14 -14.70 0.62
C ARG A 43 3.57 -15.18 0.87
N THR A 44 4.44 -14.94 -0.10
CA THR A 44 5.87 -15.22 0.01
C THR A 44 6.69 -14.03 0.51
N GLY A 45 6.04 -12.87 0.73
CA GLY A 45 6.67 -11.63 1.13
C GLY A 45 5.66 -10.62 1.68
N LEU A 46 6.19 -9.58 2.32
CA LEU A 46 5.44 -8.45 2.87
C LEU A 46 5.53 -7.20 1.99
N LEU A 47 6.34 -7.20 0.92
CA LEU A 47 6.42 -6.07 -0.01
C LEU A 47 5.15 -5.95 -0.87
N LEU A 48 4.92 -4.75 -1.43
CA LEU A 48 3.94 -4.61 -2.51
C LEU A 48 4.37 -5.47 -3.72
N PRO A 49 3.42 -6.09 -4.43
CA PRO A 49 3.73 -6.98 -5.54
C PRO A 49 4.29 -6.25 -6.75
N GLY A 50 5.19 -6.93 -7.45
CA GLY A 50 5.85 -6.44 -8.67
C GLY A 50 6.47 -5.06 -8.50
N ARG A 51 6.15 -4.16 -9.44
CA ARG A 51 6.75 -2.84 -9.54
C ARG A 51 5.92 -1.72 -8.90
N GLN A 52 4.97 -2.05 -8.03
CA GLN A 52 4.14 -1.02 -7.37
C GLN A 52 4.98 -0.04 -6.54
N GLN A 53 6.00 -0.49 -5.80
CA GLN A 53 6.87 0.42 -5.05
C GLN A 53 7.61 1.40 -5.97
N GLU A 54 8.09 0.90 -7.11
CA GLU A 54 8.76 1.74 -8.12
C GLU A 54 7.80 2.77 -8.73
N LEU A 55 6.56 2.37 -9.04
CA LEU A 55 5.52 3.28 -9.49
C LEU A 55 5.29 4.39 -8.46
N VAL A 56 5.15 4.03 -7.18
CA VAL A 56 4.93 4.99 -6.09
C VAL A 56 6.10 5.97 -6.01
N SER A 57 7.34 5.49 -5.99
CA SER A 57 8.51 6.37 -5.92
C SER A 57 8.61 7.30 -7.14
N LYS A 58 8.34 6.81 -8.35
CA LYS A 58 8.40 7.62 -9.58
C LYS A 58 7.28 8.65 -9.65
N VAL A 59 6.06 8.27 -9.28
CA VAL A 59 4.92 9.17 -9.25
C VAL A 59 5.12 10.23 -8.15
N ALA A 60 5.50 9.82 -6.94
CA ALA A 60 5.78 10.77 -5.86
C ALA A 60 6.90 11.76 -6.21
N ALA A 61 7.91 11.33 -6.97
CA ALA A 61 8.97 12.21 -7.46
C ALA A 61 8.50 13.25 -8.49
N ALA A 62 7.49 12.92 -9.29
CA ALA A 62 6.97 13.78 -10.35
C ALA A 62 5.75 14.61 -9.93
N SER A 63 5.05 14.21 -8.86
CA SER A 63 3.91 14.92 -8.31
C SER A 63 4.27 16.35 -7.96
N ARG A 64 3.48 17.30 -8.46
CA ARG A 64 3.60 18.72 -8.08
C ARG A 64 3.13 18.96 -6.64
N GLY A 65 2.07 18.26 -6.24
CA GLY A 65 1.46 18.34 -4.92
C GLY A 65 1.76 17.15 -4.02
N PRO A 66 1.08 17.05 -2.85
CA PRO A 66 1.25 15.93 -1.95
C PRO A 66 0.82 14.61 -2.61
N THR A 67 1.58 13.54 -2.37
CA THR A 67 1.19 12.19 -2.77
C THR A 67 0.58 11.45 -1.59
N ILE A 68 -0.68 11.05 -1.70
CA ILE A 68 -1.36 10.22 -0.69
C ILE A 68 -1.31 8.77 -1.15
N LEU A 69 -0.74 7.90 -0.33
CA LEU A 69 -0.70 6.46 -0.58
C LEU A 69 -1.85 5.78 0.15
N VAL A 70 -2.77 5.18 -0.58
CA VAL A 70 -3.85 4.36 -0.02
C VAL A 70 -3.55 2.89 -0.30
N LEU A 71 -3.51 2.08 0.76
CA LEU A 71 -3.22 0.66 0.73
C LEU A 71 -4.50 -0.15 0.91
N MET A 72 -4.84 -0.91 -0.12
CA MET A 72 -5.93 -1.89 -0.10
C MET A 72 -5.33 -3.29 0.01
N SER A 73 -5.40 -3.88 1.21
CA SER A 73 -4.89 -5.22 1.48
C SER A 73 -5.56 -5.78 2.72
N GLY A 74 -5.67 -7.10 2.83
CA GLY A 74 -6.04 -7.77 4.07
C GLY A 74 -4.83 -7.85 5.01
N GLY A 75 -3.73 -8.43 4.53
CA GLY A 75 -2.46 -8.52 5.26
C GLY A 75 -1.71 -7.19 5.38
N PRO A 76 -0.73 -7.06 6.31
CA PRO A 76 0.09 -5.87 6.38
C PRO A 76 1.12 -5.91 5.24
N VAL A 77 1.56 -4.74 4.83
CA VAL A 77 2.56 -4.56 3.79
C VAL A 77 3.71 -3.72 4.35
N ASP A 78 4.95 -4.03 4.01
CA ASP A 78 6.09 -3.21 4.41
C ASP A 78 6.02 -1.82 3.74
N VAL A 79 5.82 -0.79 4.56
CA VAL A 79 5.71 0.61 4.15
C VAL A 79 7.00 1.39 4.33
N SER A 80 8.10 0.74 4.70
CA SER A 80 9.38 1.40 4.99
C SER A 80 9.90 2.25 3.82
N PHE A 81 9.56 1.86 2.59
CA PHE A 81 9.92 2.59 1.36
C PHE A 81 9.23 3.96 1.23
N ALA A 82 8.07 4.15 1.89
CA ALA A 82 7.25 5.35 1.79
C ALA A 82 7.18 6.15 3.09
N GLN A 83 7.31 5.50 4.26
CA GLN A 83 7.04 6.10 5.57
C GLN A 83 7.87 7.37 5.87
N ASN A 84 9.09 7.43 5.34
CA ASN A 84 10.04 8.53 5.57
C ASN A 84 10.24 9.40 4.31
N ASP A 85 9.46 9.17 3.24
CA ASP A 85 9.54 9.97 2.04
C ASP A 85 8.72 11.27 2.24
N PRO A 86 9.35 12.46 2.26
CA PRO A 86 8.64 13.72 2.49
C PRO A 86 7.61 14.05 1.40
N ARG A 87 7.68 13.39 0.24
CA ARG A 87 6.72 13.54 -0.87
C ARG A 87 5.43 12.75 -0.63
N ILE A 88 5.45 11.80 0.31
CA ILE A 88 4.31 10.96 0.70
C ILE A 88 3.89 11.32 2.12
N PRO A 89 3.25 12.49 2.34
CA PRO A 89 2.89 12.95 3.69
C PRO A 89 1.78 12.12 4.36
N SER A 90 1.12 11.22 3.63
CA SER A 90 0.01 10.43 4.15
C SER A 90 -0.01 9.02 3.58
N ILE A 91 -0.18 8.04 4.48
CA ILE A 91 -0.41 6.63 4.16
C ILE A 91 -1.71 6.20 4.87
N ILE A 92 -2.67 5.68 4.11
CA ILE A 92 -3.96 5.21 4.61
C ILE A 92 -4.08 3.71 4.30
N TRP A 93 -4.46 2.90 5.28
CA TRP A 93 -4.84 1.51 5.04
C TRP A 93 -6.36 1.38 5.07
N ALA A 94 -6.94 0.85 3.99
CA ALA A 94 -8.39 0.76 3.79
C ALA A 94 -8.93 -0.68 3.85
N GLY A 95 -8.08 -1.68 4.07
CA GLY A 95 -8.52 -3.08 4.08
C GLY A 95 -9.10 -3.52 2.73
N TYR A 96 -10.15 -4.36 2.80
CA TYR A 96 -11.10 -4.60 1.71
C TYR A 96 -12.41 -3.87 2.03
N PRO A 97 -12.60 -2.63 1.56
CA PRO A 97 -13.60 -1.70 2.10
C PRO A 97 -15.04 -1.91 1.57
N GLY A 98 -15.29 -3.01 0.86
CA GLY A 98 -16.61 -3.36 0.33
C GLY A 98 -17.16 -2.40 -0.73
N GLN A 99 -18.46 -2.52 -1.03
CA GLN A 99 -19.11 -1.85 -2.16
C GLN A 99 -19.10 -0.31 -2.08
N ALA A 100 -19.10 0.25 -0.87
CA ALA A 100 -19.07 1.69 -0.64
C ALA A 100 -17.65 2.20 -0.34
N GLY A 101 -16.63 1.36 -0.49
CA GLY A 101 -15.28 1.67 -0.07
C GLY A 101 -14.65 2.85 -0.79
N GLY A 102 -14.92 3.01 -2.08
CA GLY A 102 -14.46 4.17 -2.84
C GLY A 102 -15.00 5.49 -2.28
N GLN A 103 -16.29 5.52 -1.92
CA GLN A 103 -16.91 6.68 -1.27
C GLN A 103 -16.30 6.94 0.11
N ALA A 104 -16.14 5.89 0.93
CA ALA A 104 -15.58 6.02 2.27
C ALA A 104 -14.14 6.57 2.24
N ILE A 105 -13.30 6.12 1.30
CA ILE A 105 -11.94 6.65 1.12
C ILE A 105 -12.00 8.13 0.71
N ALA A 106 -12.88 8.49 -0.24
CA ALA A 106 -13.04 9.88 -0.66
C ALA A 106 -13.50 10.79 0.50
N ASP A 107 -14.50 10.37 1.27
CA ASP A 107 -15.03 11.12 2.41
C ASP A 107 -13.95 11.40 3.47
N VAL A 108 -13.02 10.46 3.68
CA VAL A 108 -11.86 10.65 4.55
C VAL A 108 -10.85 11.63 3.96
N LEU A 109 -10.50 11.47 2.67
CA LEU A 109 -9.52 12.32 2.00
C LEU A 109 -9.97 13.79 1.91
N PHE A 110 -11.26 14.02 1.68
CA PHE A 110 -11.84 15.36 1.59
C PHE A 110 -12.35 15.90 2.93
N GLY A 111 -12.16 15.16 4.03
CA GLY A 111 -12.52 15.62 5.38
C GLY A 111 -14.02 15.66 5.67
N THR A 112 -14.85 15.02 4.84
CA THR A 112 -16.27 14.78 5.12
C THR A 112 -16.43 13.90 6.36
N THR A 113 -15.50 12.98 6.61
CA THR A 113 -15.44 12.16 7.83
C THR A 113 -14.01 12.05 8.34
N ASN A 114 -13.82 12.19 9.65
CA ASN A 114 -12.51 12.02 10.28
C ASN A 114 -12.16 10.53 10.46
N PRO A 115 -10.93 10.09 10.14
CA PRO A 115 -10.51 8.70 10.32
C PRO A 115 -10.33 8.37 11.81
N GLY A 116 -10.98 7.30 12.27
CA GLY A 116 -10.88 6.80 13.66
C GLY A 116 -10.28 5.39 13.80
N GLY A 117 -9.96 4.73 12.69
CA GLY A 117 -9.45 3.35 12.67
C GLY A 117 -8.09 3.19 13.36
N LYS A 118 -7.84 2.00 13.91
CA LYS A 118 -6.54 1.57 14.45
C LYS A 118 -6.13 0.26 13.78
N LEU A 119 -4.83 0.04 13.65
CA LEU A 119 -4.31 -1.19 13.06
C LEU A 119 -4.60 -2.37 14.02
N PRO A 120 -5.30 -3.43 13.56
CA PRO A 120 -5.60 -4.60 14.39
C PRO A 120 -4.44 -5.61 14.43
N MET A 121 -3.31 -5.27 13.82
CA MET A 121 -2.21 -6.17 13.49
C MET A 121 -0.92 -5.37 13.31
N THR A 122 0.21 -5.99 13.66
CA THR A 122 1.53 -5.36 13.53
C THR A 122 1.96 -5.33 12.06
N TRP A 123 2.47 -4.17 11.63
CA TRP A 123 3.04 -3.98 10.30
C TRP A 123 4.54 -4.20 10.36
N TYR A 124 4.96 -5.44 10.05
CA TYR A 124 6.37 -5.83 10.09
C TYR A 124 7.12 -5.40 8.82
N PRO A 125 8.42 -5.06 8.94
CA PRO A 125 9.29 -4.93 7.78
C PRO A 125 9.53 -6.30 7.12
N GLN A 126 9.84 -6.31 5.83
CA GLN A 126 10.11 -7.53 5.05
C GLN A 126 11.16 -8.43 5.70
N GLU A 127 12.17 -7.83 6.32
CA GLU A 127 13.26 -8.54 7.01
C GLU A 127 12.79 -9.44 8.15
N TYR A 128 11.59 -9.22 8.70
CA TYR A 128 11.02 -10.08 9.75
C TYR A 128 10.91 -11.54 9.30
N LEU A 129 10.68 -11.78 8.01
CA LEU A 129 10.60 -13.12 7.44
C LEU A 129 11.91 -13.91 7.53
N ASN A 130 13.05 -13.22 7.74
CA ASN A 130 14.36 -13.86 7.91
C ASN A 130 14.60 -14.33 9.35
N ASN A 131 13.80 -13.87 10.31
CA ASN A 131 14.05 -14.15 11.73
C ASN A 131 13.72 -15.59 12.10
N LEU A 132 12.60 -16.11 11.60
CA LEU A 132 12.08 -17.44 11.93
C LEU A 132 11.21 -17.98 10.78
N PRO A 133 11.12 -19.31 10.59
CA PRO A 133 10.11 -19.90 9.71
C PRO A 133 8.69 -19.55 10.17
N MET A 134 7.81 -19.15 9.25
CA MET A 134 6.41 -18.78 9.54
C MET A 134 5.55 -19.95 10.04
N THR A 135 6.08 -21.18 10.00
CA THR A 135 5.49 -22.37 10.61
C THR A 135 5.80 -22.53 12.10
N THR A 136 6.57 -21.59 12.69
CA THR A 136 6.95 -21.62 14.11
C THR A 136 5.84 -20.99 14.97
N MET A 137 5.17 -21.80 15.78
CA MET A 137 4.02 -21.35 16.59
C MET A 137 4.38 -20.81 17.99
N ALA A 138 5.67 -20.77 18.34
CA ALA A 138 6.10 -20.42 19.69
C ALA A 138 6.00 -18.90 19.96
N MET A 139 4.89 -18.48 20.57
CA MET A 139 4.67 -17.11 21.05
C MET A 139 5.24 -16.93 22.46
N ARG A 140 6.56 -17.00 22.59
CA ARG A 140 7.24 -16.86 23.89
C ARG A 140 7.01 -15.45 24.44
N SER A 141 6.53 -15.34 25.67
CA SER A 141 6.69 -14.09 26.42
C SER A 141 8.20 -13.82 26.51
N GLY A 142 8.66 -12.66 26.04
CA GLY A 142 10.03 -12.24 26.30
C GLY A 142 10.31 -12.32 27.81
N ALA A 143 11.46 -12.91 28.17
CA ALA A 143 12.01 -12.84 29.51
C ALA A 143 12.81 -11.55 29.66
#